data_AF-A0A327R6B0-F1
#
_entry.id   AF-A0A327R6B0-F1
#
_cell.length_a   1.000
_cell.length_b   1.000
_cell.length_c   1.000
_cell.angle_alpha   90.00
_cell.angle_beta   90.00
_cell.angle_gamma   90.00
#
_symmetry.space_group_name_H-M   'P 1'
#
loop_
_entity.id
_entity.type
_entity.pdbx_description
1 polymer ?
#
loop_
_entity_poly.entity_id
_entity_poly.type
_entity_poly.pdbx_seq_one_letter_code
_entity_poly.pdbx_strand_id
1 'polypeptide(L)'
;MALCIALTSCQDEPFDIEPTSNNTINRYEGGVVLENPYATTNMKMALDTIKAKVARGEYILNTGENSLRANSSLLDQFSISNSHTYIKFTPQSEDEVALLKQDSTLVLSDYPLDYEFDDSFHDNRPDLPEGQFPEYFAAVPVGKALPNVNNLPLGDLYIPEDDIFFNGDTATPITSKTVINNEEDLLHHLLYEAYSLVGKEQELLEDGEIIDPSTQQARWIFGRKWYPSGTLTVWDGIGGTTPGGQICQEVIIGFDESQCTGTGFISLYDCIVPIYGTVCETQQIPGGGFVPLQGAQVLMRQWFTVRSGITNANGVFNTGYVRGKARYIIQWERYQYSIRNGSIFQAETRGPKLKNARWNHNIIGGDDEYHAMIHTAAHDYYYGSRFGLKSPPENGFLNS
;
A
#
# COMPACT_ATOMS: atom_id res chain seq x y z
N MET A 1 -54.27 -52.10 -26.21
CA MET A 1 -53.66 -51.51 -27.43
C MET A 1 -52.86 -50.31 -26.94
N ALA A 2 -51.55 -50.32 -27.17
CA ALA A 2 -50.57 -49.43 -26.56
C ALA A 2 -50.79 -47.96 -26.95
N LEU A 3 -50.71 -47.05 -25.98
CA LEU A 3 -50.70 -45.60 -26.21
C LEU A 3 -49.24 -45.14 -26.20
N CYS A 4 -48.71 -44.82 -27.38
CA CYS A 4 -47.34 -44.34 -27.59
C CYS A 4 -47.14 -42.95 -26.97
N ILE A 5 -46.04 -42.82 -26.23
CA ILE A 5 -45.47 -41.55 -25.77
C ILE A 5 -44.81 -40.86 -26.97
N ALA A 6 -45.22 -39.65 -27.28
CA ALA A 6 -44.51 -38.77 -28.21
C ALA A 6 -43.67 -37.78 -27.39
N LEU A 7 -42.35 -37.93 -27.48
CA LEU A 7 -41.37 -36.96 -26.99
C LEU A 7 -41.35 -35.76 -27.95
N THR A 8 -41.77 -34.59 -27.48
CA THR A 8 -41.58 -33.34 -28.22
C THR A 8 -40.29 -32.67 -27.74
N SER A 9 -39.29 -32.68 -28.61
CA SER A 9 -38.03 -31.94 -28.52
C SER A 9 -38.32 -30.43 -28.51
N CYS A 10 -37.83 -29.71 -27.50
CA CYS A 10 -37.69 -28.26 -27.58
C CYS A 10 -36.51 -27.93 -28.49
N GLN A 11 -36.75 -27.03 -29.44
CA GLN A 11 -35.77 -26.51 -30.38
C GLN A 11 -34.81 -25.56 -29.64
N ASP A 12 -33.51 -25.67 -29.92
CA ASP A 12 -32.52 -24.68 -29.52
C ASP A 12 -32.86 -23.34 -30.21
N GLU A 13 -33.23 -22.32 -29.43
CA GLU A 13 -33.23 -20.95 -29.93
C GLU A 13 -31.78 -20.50 -30.10
N PRO A 14 -31.36 -20.04 -31.29
CA PRO A 14 -30.02 -19.53 -31.47
C PRO A 14 -29.84 -18.27 -30.64
N PHE A 15 -28.85 -18.32 -29.74
CA PHE A 15 -28.40 -17.16 -28.98
C PHE A 15 -27.71 -16.21 -29.96
N ASP A 16 -28.45 -15.19 -30.42
CA ASP A 16 -27.91 -14.11 -31.23
C ASP A 16 -26.92 -13.32 -30.36
N ILE A 17 -25.63 -13.60 -30.55
CA ILE A 17 -24.56 -12.74 -30.04
C ILE A 17 -24.60 -11.48 -30.91
N GLU A 18 -25.21 -10.41 -30.42
CA GLU A 18 -24.97 -9.09 -30.98
C GLU A 18 -23.45 -8.83 -30.94
N PRO A 19 -22.84 -8.38 -32.05
CA PRO A 19 -21.42 -8.06 -32.05
C PRO A 19 -21.20 -6.97 -31.00
N THR A 20 -20.47 -7.31 -29.94
CA THR A 20 -19.99 -6.35 -28.95
C THR A 20 -19.32 -5.22 -29.71
N SER A 21 -19.91 -4.03 -29.61
CA SER A 21 -19.23 -2.82 -30.01
C SER A 21 -17.92 -2.79 -29.22
N ASN A 22 -16.79 -2.78 -29.93
CA ASN A 22 -15.50 -2.47 -29.34
C ASN A 22 -15.51 -1.00 -28.92
N ASN A 23 -16.28 -0.68 -27.88
CA ASN A 23 -16.05 0.50 -27.07
C ASN A 23 -14.74 0.20 -26.36
N THR A 24 -13.63 0.73 -26.87
CA THR A 24 -12.40 0.87 -26.11
C THR A 24 -12.72 1.76 -24.92
N ILE A 25 -13.19 1.16 -23.81
CA ILE A 25 -13.37 1.85 -22.54
C ILE A 25 -12.01 2.41 -22.18
N ASN A 26 -11.91 3.74 -22.12
CA ASN A 26 -10.71 4.38 -21.58
C ASN A 26 -10.70 4.13 -20.08
N ARG A 27 -9.96 3.10 -19.65
CA ARG A 27 -9.91 2.65 -18.25
C ARG A 27 -9.37 3.68 -17.26
N TYR A 28 -8.76 4.74 -17.78
CA TYR A 28 -8.18 5.83 -17.02
C TYR A 28 -8.95 7.14 -17.23
N GLU A 29 -10.19 7.07 -17.72
CA GLU A 29 -11.09 8.21 -17.83
C GLU A 29 -11.29 8.89 -16.46
N GLY A 30 -11.26 10.22 -16.45
CA GLY A 30 -11.29 11.02 -15.22
C GLY A 30 -9.91 11.27 -14.59
N GLY A 31 -8.86 10.54 -15.01
CA GLY A 31 -7.51 10.80 -14.56
C GLY A 31 -6.86 12.03 -15.20
N VAL A 32 -6.12 12.79 -14.39
CA VAL A 32 -5.35 13.95 -14.84
C VAL A 32 -3.91 13.50 -15.11
N VAL A 33 -3.47 13.62 -16.36
CA VAL A 33 -2.07 13.36 -16.74
C VAL A 33 -1.16 14.39 -16.05
N LEU A 34 -0.14 13.88 -15.39
CA LEU A 34 0.85 14.67 -14.68
C LEU A 34 2.15 14.75 -15.48
N GLU A 35 2.69 15.95 -15.65
CA GLU A 35 4.05 16.10 -16.16
C GLU A 35 5.05 15.63 -15.09
N ASN A 36 5.96 14.74 -15.49
CA ASN A 36 6.83 14.03 -14.55
C ASN A 36 8.13 14.81 -14.28
N PRO A 37 8.38 15.31 -13.05
CA PRO A 37 9.64 15.99 -12.72
C PRO A 37 10.85 15.05 -12.78
N TYR A 38 10.66 13.74 -12.56
CA TYR A 38 11.72 12.72 -12.63
C TYR A 38 12.02 12.22 -14.04
N ALA A 39 11.32 12.70 -15.07
CA ALA A 39 11.70 12.39 -16.44
C ALA A 39 13.16 12.82 -16.65
N THR A 40 13.97 11.93 -17.25
CA THR A 40 15.41 12.21 -17.45
C THR A 40 15.63 13.51 -18.24
N THR A 41 14.71 13.84 -19.15
CA THR A 41 14.69 15.11 -19.89
C THR A 41 14.52 16.31 -18.96
N ASN A 42 13.54 16.26 -18.04
CA ASN A 42 13.23 17.35 -17.12
C ASN A 42 14.35 17.55 -16.09
N MET A 43 14.92 16.46 -15.58
CA MET A 43 16.08 16.50 -14.69
C MET A 43 17.32 17.11 -15.38
N LYS A 44 17.57 16.78 -16.65
CA LYS A 44 18.64 17.42 -17.43
C LYS A 44 18.39 18.90 -17.64
N MET A 45 17.16 19.30 -17.98
CA MET A 45 16.77 20.71 -18.10
C MET A 45 16.95 21.46 -16.77
N ALA A 46 16.61 20.83 -15.64
CA ALA A 46 16.84 21.38 -14.31
C ALA A 46 18.33 21.60 -14.03
N LEU A 47 19.19 20.62 -14.35
CA LEU A 47 20.65 20.76 -14.20
C LEU A 47 21.23 21.87 -15.10
N ASP A 48 20.78 21.98 -16.34
CA ASP A 48 21.20 23.05 -17.26
C ASP A 48 20.75 24.42 -16.75
N THR A 49 19.56 24.50 -16.15
CA THR A 49 19.05 25.71 -15.51
C THR A 49 19.93 26.12 -14.33
N ILE A 50 20.34 25.18 -13.48
CA ILE A 50 21.29 25.43 -12.38
C ILE A 50 22.61 25.97 -12.92
N LYS A 51 23.18 25.33 -13.95
CA LYS A 51 24.43 25.78 -14.60
C LYS A 51 24.28 27.22 -15.13
N ALA A 52 23.17 27.54 -15.77
CA ALA A 52 22.88 28.88 -16.27
C ALA A 52 22.69 29.91 -15.14
N LYS A 53 22.06 29.54 -14.02
CA LYS A 53 21.91 30.39 -12.82
C LYS A 53 23.25 30.66 -12.15
N VAL A 54 24.13 29.66 -12.08
CA VAL A 54 25.51 29.85 -11.60
C VAL A 54 26.30 30.79 -12.52
N ALA A 55 26.23 30.59 -13.84
CA ALA A 55 26.92 31.46 -14.80
C ALA A 55 26.45 32.93 -14.74
N ARG A 56 25.18 33.16 -14.38
CA ARG A 56 24.61 34.50 -14.15
C ARG A 56 24.88 35.08 -12.76
N GLY A 57 25.50 34.32 -11.86
CA GLY A 57 25.72 34.72 -10.47
C GLY A 57 24.45 34.72 -9.60
N GLU A 58 23.36 34.10 -10.06
CA GLU A 58 22.13 33.90 -9.27
C GLU A 58 22.32 32.80 -8.24
N TYR A 59 23.11 31.77 -8.59
CA TYR A 59 23.56 30.72 -7.68
C TYR A 59 25.07 30.82 -7.44
N ILE A 60 25.47 30.63 -6.18
CA ILE A 60 26.83 30.72 -5.69
C ILE A 60 27.30 29.30 -5.35
N LEU A 61 28.39 28.86 -5.99
CA LEU A 61 29.05 27.60 -5.66
C LEU A 61 30.17 27.86 -4.66
N ASN A 62 29.98 27.42 -3.41
CA ASN A 62 31.00 27.53 -2.37
C ASN A 62 31.78 26.22 -2.27
N THR A 63 32.88 26.10 -3.01
CA THR A 63 33.87 25.05 -2.72
C THR A 63 34.75 25.57 -1.59
N GLY A 64 34.71 24.93 -0.41
CA GLY A 64 35.36 25.40 0.82
C GLY A 64 36.80 25.91 0.65
N GLU A 65 37.15 26.93 1.43
CA GLU A 65 38.33 27.83 1.33
C GLU A 65 39.74 27.20 1.35
N ASN A 66 39.90 25.87 1.27
CA ASN A 66 41.21 25.20 1.28
C ASN A 66 41.41 24.24 0.11
N SER A 67 41.20 24.73 -1.12
CA SER A 67 41.69 24.02 -2.30
C SER A 67 42.22 25.01 -3.33
N LEU A 68 43.55 25.03 -3.48
CA LEU A 68 44.30 25.62 -4.59
C LEU A 68 44.01 24.92 -5.94
N ARG A 69 42.84 24.32 -6.13
CA ARG A 69 42.37 23.72 -7.38
C ARG A 69 41.23 24.57 -7.93
N ALA A 70 41.61 25.53 -8.75
CA ALA A 70 40.70 26.25 -9.62
C ALA A 70 39.86 25.28 -10.47
N ASN A 71 38.55 25.55 -10.55
CA ASN A 71 37.67 25.23 -11.69
C ASN A 71 37.41 23.76 -12.05
N SER A 72 37.25 22.86 -11.08
CA SER A 72 36.61 21.55 -11.30
C SER A 72 35.40 21.46 -10.35
N SER A 73 34.36 22.15 -10.78
CA SER A 73 33.16 22.51 -10.05
C SER A 73 32.38 21.24 -9.66
N LEU A 74 31.71 21.23 -8.51
CA LEU A 74 30.76 20.17 -8.13
C LEU A 74 29.82 19.78 -9.29
N LEU A 75 29.44 20.76 -10.13
CA LEU A 75 28.61 20.58 -11.32
C LEU A 75 29.30 19.86 -12.50
N ASP A 76 30.64 19.86 -12.55
CA ASP A 76 31.43 19.17 -13.58
C ASP A 76 31.62 17.69 -13.23
N GLN A 77 31.55 17.36 -11.93
CA GLN A 77 31.66 15.99 -11.42
C GLN A 77 30.32 15.24 -11.45
N PHE A 78 29.22 15.97 -11.65
CA PHE A 78 27.87 15.43 -11.65
C PHE A 78 27.28 15.37 -13.07
N SER A 79 26.66 14.24 -13.41
CA SER A 79 25.95 14.06 -14.67
C SER A 79 24.72 13.17 -14.48
N ILE A 80 23.64 13.51 -15.18
CA ILE A 80 22.39 12.77 -15.11
C ILE A 80 22.35 11.67 -16.18
N SER A 81 22.27 10.43 -15.73
CA SER A 81 22.01 9.24 -16.56
C SER A 81 20.69 8.59 -16.18
N ASN A 82 20.13 7.77 -17.07
CA ASN A 82 18.91 7.03 -16.77
C ASN A 82 19.14 6.08 -15.57
N SER A 83 18.32 6.20 -14.54
CA SER A 83 18.40 5.35 -13.33
C SER A 83 17.33 4.27 -13.34
N HIS A 84 16.15 4.59 -13.88
CA HIS A 84 14.97 3.72 -13.90
C HIS A 84 14.26 3.86 -15.24
N THR A 85 13.59 2.82 -15.69
CA THR A 85 12.68 2.87 -16.84
C THR A 85 11.25 2.77 -16.33
N TYR A 86 10.37 3.66 -16.79
CA TYR A 86 8.93 3.53 -16.58
C TYR A 86 8.40 2.50 -17.55
N ILE A 87 7.83 1.40 -17.04
CA ILE A 87 7.42 0.25 -17.85
C ILE A 87 5.96 -0.08 -17.57
N LYS A 88 5.22 -0.37 -18.65
CA LYS A 88 3.90 -0.98 -18.63
C LYS A 88 4.00 -2.47 -18.95
N PHE A 89 3.50 -3.32 -18.07
CA PHE A 89 3.35 -4.76 -18.28
C PHE A 89 1.91 -5.08 -18.72
N THR A 90 1.78 -6.04 -19.63
CA THR A 90 0.50 -6.47 -20.22
C THR A 90 0.39 -8.00 -20.17
N PRO A 91 0.24 -8.58 -18.97
CA PRO A 91 0.12 -10.03 -18.83
C PRO A 91 -1.06 -10.57 -19.64
N GLN A 92 -0.93 -11.78 -20.16
CA GLN A 92 -1.93 -12.48 -20.97
C GLN A 92 -2.45 -13.77 -20.31
N SER A 93 -1.96 -14.10 -19.12
CA SER A 93 -2.36 -15.28 -18.36
C SER A 93 -2.21 -15.06 -16.84
N GLU A 94 -2.86 -15.91 -16.03
CA GLU A 94 -2.68 -15.91 -14.58
C GLU A 94 -1.23 -16.24 -14.18
N ASP A 95 -0.57 -17.13 -14.93
CA ASP A 95 0.84 -17.47 -14.73
C ASP A 95 1.75 -16.25 -14.91
N GLU A 96 1.50 -15.41 -15.91
CA GLU A 96 2.25 -14.18 -16.12
C GLU A 96 1.99 -13.16 -15.00
N VAL A 97 0.76 -13.06 -14.49
CA VAL A 97 0.44 -12.25 -13.30
C VAL A 97 1.20 -12.77 -12.09
N ALA A 98 1.24 -14.09 -11.88
CA ALA A 98 1.99 -14.72 -10.80
C ALA A 98 3.50 -14.46 -10.91
N LEU A 99 4.07 -14.54 -12.12
CA LEU A 99 5.48 -14.22 -12.39
C LEU A 99 5.82 -12.76 -12.05
N LEU A 100 4.93 -11.82 -12.38
CA LEU A 100 5.11 -10.42 -12.00
C LEU A 100 5.11 -10.25 -10.47
N LYS A 101 4.13 -10.85 -9.79
CA LYS A 101 3.97 -10.73 -8.32
C LYS A 101 4.98 -11.54 -7.52
N GLN A 102 5.66 -12.50 -8.15
CA GLN A 102 6.73 -13.28 -7.52
C GLN A 102 7.94 -12.42 -7.17
N ASP A 103 8.28 -11.46 -8.02
CA ASP A 103 9.35 -10.51 -7.71
C ASP A 103 8.81 -9.41 -6.79
N SER A 104 8.90 -9.63 -5.48
CA SER A 104 8.49 -8.66 -4.46
C SER A 104 9.30 -7.36 -4.47
N THR A 105 10.37 -7.28 -5.27
CA THR A 105 11.14 -6.05 -5.47
C THR A 105 10.63 -5.22 -6.66
N LEU A 106 9.65 -5.71 -7.43
CA LEU A 106 8.85 -4.90 -8.35
C LEU A 106 7.63 -4.36 -7.61
N VAL A 107 7.56 -3.04 -7.45
CA VAL A 107 6.35 -2.40 -6.95
C VAL A 107 5.44 -2.12 -8.14
N LEU A 108 4.35 -2.89 -8.25
CA LEU A 108 3.40 -2.84 -9.35
C LEU A 108 2.21 -1.99 -8.95
N SER A 109 1.84 -1.03 -9.79
CA SER A 109 0.56 -0.33 -9.74
C SER A 109 -0.31 -0.80 -10.91
N ASP A 110 -1.59 -0.94 -10.69
CA ASP A 110 -2.61 -1.33 -11.68
C ASP A 110 -3.19 -0.13 -12.46
N TYR A 111 -2.69 1.08 -12.19
CA TYR A 111 -2.93 2.29 -12.96
C TYR A 111 -1.62 3.04 -13.23
N PRO A 112 -1.58 3.93 -14.25
CA PRO A 112 -0.39 4.68 -14.58
C PRO A 112 0.09 5.56 -13.43
N LEU A 113 1.41 5.57 -13.21
CA LEU A 113 2.05 6.35 -12.15
C LEU A 113 2.09 7.86 -12.44
N ASP A 114 1.93 8.25 -13.71
CA ASP A 114 1.81 9.61 -14.24
C ASP A 114 0.38 10.15 -14.26
N TYR A 115 -0.55 9.48 -13.58
CA TYR A 115 -1.92 9.95 -13.44
C TYR A 115 -2.23 10.26 -11.97
N GLU A 116 -2.92 11.36 -11.75
CA GLU A 116 -3.65 11.61 -10.51
C GLU A 116 -5.14 11.35 -10.76
N PHE A 117 -5.76 10.64 -9.84
CA PHE A 117 -7.18 10.34 -9.86
C PHE A 117 -7.81 10.90 -8.58
N ASP A 118 -9.05 11.34 -8.66
CA ASP A 118 -9.81 11.70 -7.47
C ASP A 118 -10.36 10.46 -6.76
N ASP A 119 -10.85 10.64 -5.54
CA ASP A 119 -11.42 9.54 -4.74
C ASP A 119 -12.64 8.90 -5.46
N SER A 120 -13.39 9.67 -6.25
CA SER A 120 -14.58 9.16 -6.96
C SER A 120 -14.23 8.16 -8.06
N PHE A 121 -13.11 8.37 -8.76
CA PHE A 121 -12.56 7.38 -9.68
C PHE A 121 -12.21 6.11 -8.93
N HIS A 122 -11.60 6.22 -7.74
CA HIS A 122 -11.19 5.06 -6.96
C HIS A 122 -12.37 4.22 -6.47
N ASP A 123 -13.49 4.87 -6.18
CA ASP A 123 -14.73 4.23 -5.74
C ASP A 123 -15.52 3.63 -6.92
N ASN A 124 -15.43 4.20 -8.12
CA ASN A 124 -16.26 3.84 -9.29
C ASN A 124 -15.43 3.37 -10.48
N ARG A 125 -14.52 2.43 -10.24
CA ARG A 125 -13.61 1.94 -11.29
C ARG A 125 -14.30 0.99 -12.29
N PRO A 126 -13.96 1.05 -13.59
CA PRO A 126 -14.53 0.15 -14.59
C PRO A 126 -14.03 -1.30 -14.42
N ASP A 127 -14.95 -2.26 -14.51
CA ASP A 127 -14.68 -3.70 -14.34
C ASP A 127 -13.83 -4.31 -15.46
N LEU A 128 -13.21 -5.47 -15.16
CA LEU A 128 -12.44 -6.22 -16.16
C LEU A 128 -13.45 -6.87 -17.08
N PRO A 129 -13.37 -6.65 -18.40
CA PRO A 129 -14.06 -7.52 -19.31
C PRO A 129 -13.61 -8.96 -19.06
N GLU A 130 -14.55 -9.90 -19.11
CA GLU A 130 -14.28 -11.31 -18.92
C GLU A 130 -13.17 -11.79 -19.86
N GLY A 131 -12.22 -12.57 -19.33
CA GLY A 131 -11.08 -13.09 -20.09
C GLY A 131 -9.94 -12.10 -20.35
N GLN A 132 -10.00 -10.88 -19.83
CA GLN A 132 -8.87 -9.94 -19.86
C GLN A 132 -8.06 -9.96 -18.56
N PHE A 133 -6.82 -9.49 -18.64
CA PHE A 133 -5.90 -9.38 -17.50
C PHE A 133 -5.55 -7.91 -17.23
N PRO A 134 -5.29 -7.53 -15.97
CA PRO A 134 -4.95 -6.16 -15.61
C PRO A 134 -3.59 -5.75 -16.18
N GLU A 135 -3.46 -4.46 -16.49
CA GLU A 135 -2.19 -3.84 -16.86
C GLU A 135 -1.44 -3.41 -15.60
N TYR A 136 -0.11 -3.51 -15.59
CA TYR A 136 0.70 -3.07 -14.46
C TYR A 136 1.75 -2.04 -14.87
N PHE A 137 2.05 -1.11 -13.97
CA PHE A 137 2.94 0.02 -14.18
C PHE A 137 3.97 0.04 -13.07
N ALA A 138 5.24 0.20 -13.43
CA ALA A 138 6.32 0.27 -12.44
C ALA A 138 7.48 1.15 -12.94
N ALA A 139 8.16 1.79 -11.99
CA ALA A 139 9.49 2.36 -12.20
C ALA A 139 10.54 1.29 -11.86
N VAL A 140 11.26 0.81 -12.87
CA VAL A 140 12.18 -0.33 -12.74
C VAL A 140 13.63 0.15 -12.85
N PRO A 141 14.53 -0.17 -11.90
CA PRO A 141 15.95 0.18 -12.01
C PRO A 141 16.58 -0.34 -13.30
N VAL A 142 17.42 0.48 -13.94
CA VAL A 142 18.15 0.08 -15.15
C VAL A 142 19.05 -1.12 -14.82
N GLY A 143 19.01 -2.14 -15.69
CA GLY A 143 19.79 -3.37 -15.53
C GLY A 143 19.15 -4.42 -14.62
N LYS A 144 18.01 -4.13 -13.98
CA LYS A 144 17.23 -5.14 -13.26
C LYS A 144 16.71 -6.21 -14.23
N ALA A 145 16.87 -7.49 -13.86
CA ALA A 145 16.27 -8.60 -14.61
C ALA A 145 14.74 -8.54 -14.48
N LEU A 146 14.05 -8.56 -15.62
CA LEU A 146 12.59 -8.55 -15.67
C LEU A 146 12.03 -9.96 -15.84
N PRO A 147 10.85 -10.25 -15.25
CA PRO A 147 10.14 -11.48 -15.53
C PRO A 147 9.74 -11.54 -17.01
N ASN A 148 9.58 -12.76 -17.55
CA ASN A 148 9.23 -12.98 -18.94
C ASN A 148 7.73 -12.71 -19.19
N VAL A 149 7.36 -11.44 -19.11
CA VAL A 149 6.00 -10.94 -19.33
C VAL A 149 6.07 -9.77 -20.30
N ASN A 150 5.10 -9.70 -21.22
CA ASN A 150 5.07 -8.66 -22.23
C ASN A 150 5.09 -7.27 -21.59
N ASN A 151 6.00 -6.42 -22.05
CA ASN A 151 6.21 -5.10 -21.46
C ASN A 151 6.56 -4.05 -22.50
N LEU A 152 6.20 -2.80 -22.20
CA LEU A 152 6.40 -1.63 -23.03
C LEU A 152 7.08 -0.53 -22.20
N PRO A 153 8.32 -0.13 -22.54
CA PRO A 153 8.94 1.06 -21.97
C PRO A 153 8.17 2.32 -22.37
N LEU A 154 7.75 3.10 -21.37
CA LEU A 154 7.00 4.35 -21.53
C LEU A 154 7.89 5.59 -21.44
N GLY A 155 9.01 5.50 -20.71
CA GLY A 155 9.95 6.62 -20.60
C GLY A 155 11.14 6.37 -19.68
N ASP A 156 12.16 7.22 -19.81
CA ASP A 156 13.38 7.18 -19.01
C ASP A 156 13.27 8.08 -17.78
N LEU A 157 13.65 7.56 -16.62
CA LEU A 157 13.55 8.22 -15.33
C LEU A 157 14.91 8.39 -14.65
N TYR A 158 15.13 9.56 -14.09
CA TYR A 158 16.21 9.82 -13.16
C TYR A 158 15.64 10.08 -11.76
N ILE A 159 15.84 9.13 -10.85
CA ILE A 159 15.45 9.20 -9.44
C ILE A 159 16.72 9.50 -8.64
N PRO A 160 17.00 10.78 -8.34
CA PRO A 160 18.27 11.18 -7.71
C PRO A 160 18.42 10.65 -6.28
N GLU A 161 17.33 10.29 -5.60
CA GLU A 161 17.38 9.65 -4.28
C GLU A 161 18.04 8.27 -4.29
N ASP A 162 18.14 7.62 -5.44
CA ASP A 162 18.84 6.34 -5.60
C ASP A 162 20.27 6.51 -6.15
N ASP A 163 20.69 7.74 -6.45
CA ASP A 163 22.03 8.03 -6.94
C ASP A 163 23.04 8.14 -5.78
N ILE A 164 24.12 7.36 -5.89
CA ILE A 164 25.21 7.33 -4.91
C ILE A 164 25.89 8.69 -4.74
N PHE A 165 25.84 9.56 -5.75
CA PHE A 165 26.37 10.92 -5.69
C PHE A 165 25.70 11.73 -4.58
N PHE A 166 24.42 11.47 -4.29
CA PHE A 166 23.62 12.21 -3.29
C PHE A 166 23.47 11.48 -1.94
N ASN A 167 24.38 10.55 -1.61
CA ASN A 167 24.24 9.72 -0.41
C ASN A 167 24.69 10.41 0.90
N GLY A 168 25.13 11.67 0.87
CA GLY A 168 25.52 12.42 2.06
C GLY A 168 24.33 12.71 2.97
N ASP A 169 24.32 12.17 4.19
CA ASP A 169 23.39 12.61 5.25
C ASP A 169 24.13 13.63 6.12
N THR A 170 23.89 14.92 5.87
CA THR A 170 24.50 15.97 6.69
C THR A 170 23.61 16.26 7.90
N ALA A 171 24.22 16.22 9.10
CA ALA A 171 23.53 16.43 10.38
C ALA A 171 22.88 17.83 10.54
N THR A 172 23.04 18.74 9.57
CA THR A 172 22.43 20.08 9.49
C THR A 172 22.10 20.43 8.03
N PRO A 173 20.87 20.19 7.53
CA PRO A 173 20.51 20.26 6.11
C PRO A 173 19.90 21.61 5.72
N ILE A 174 20.45 22.71 6.24
CA ILE A 174 19.98 24.04 5.84
C ILE A 174 20.59 24.37 4.48
N THR A 175 19.83 24.12 3.41
CA THR A 175 20.21 24.60 2.07
C THR A 175 19.71 26.03 1.86
N SER A 176 20.63 26.91 1.50
CA SER A 176 20.28 28.27 1.07
C SER A 176 19.66 28.26 -0.32
N LYS A 177 18.75 29.19 -0.62
CA LYS A 177 18.07 29.30 -1.93
C LYS A 177 19.03 29.53 -3.09
N THR A 178 20.19 30.12 -2.82
CA THR A 178 21.11 30.60 -3.85
C THR A 178 22.52 30.05 -3.65
N VAL A 179 22.75 29.19 -2.67
CA VAL A 179 24.11 28.72 -2.38
C VAL A 179 24.11 27.20 -2.42
N ILE A 180 25.06 26.66 -3.19
CA ILE A 180 25.32 25.23 -3.30
C ILE A 180 26.71 25.00 -2.72
N ASN A 181 26.77 24.37 -1.54
CA ASN A 181 28.02 24.10 -0.83
C ASN A 181 28.50 22.65 -1.00
N ASN A 182 27.60 21.72 -1.31
CA ASN A 182 27.85 20.28 -1.35
C ASN A 182 26.81 19.56 -2.24
N GLU A 183 26.96 18.24 -2.37
CA GLU A 183 26.11 17.35 -3.16
C GLU A 183 24.64 17.40 -2.70
N GLU A 184 24.39 17.53 -1.40
CA GLU A 184 23.05 17.61 -0.82
C GLU A 184 22.35 18.92 -1.23
N ASP A 185 23.06 20.05 -1.17
CA ASP A 185 22.52 21.31 -1.67
C ASP A 185 22.23 21.22 -3.18
N LEU A 186 23.08 20.54 -3.95
CA LEU A 186 22.85 20.33 -5.38
C LEU A 186 21.60 19.48 -5.63
N LEU A 187 21.39 18.41 -4.87
CA LEU A 187 20.16 17.60 -4.93
C LEU A 187 18.93 18.47 -4.73
N HIS A 188 18.96 19.32 -3.71
CA HIS A 188 17.85 20.17 -3.34
C HIS A 188 17.53 21.20 -4.43
N HIS A 189 18.55 21.83 -5.02
CA HIS A 189 18.33 22.74 -6.14
C HIS A 189 17.83 21.98 -7.37
N LEU A 190 18.37 20.79 -7.66
CA LEU A 190 17.98 19.98 -8.81
C LEU A 190 16.50 19.59 -8.75
N LEU A 191 16.07 19.03 -7.62
CA LEU A 191 14.68 18.64 -7.44
C LEU A 191 13.74 19.85 -7.47
N TYR A 192 14.14 21.00 -6.90
CA TYR A 192 13.32 22.22 -6.96
C TYR A 192 13.10 22.70 -8.39
N GLU A 193 14.17 22.81 -9.17
CA GLU A 193 14.07 23.25 -10.56
C GLU A 193 13.24 22.25 -11.38
N ALA A 194 13.42 20.94 -11.17
CA ALA A 194 12.65 19.91 -11.87
C ALA A 194 11.15 19.96 -11.55
N TYR A 195 10.79 20.14 -10.27
CA TYR A 195 9.38 20.30 -9.86
C TYR A 195 8.79 21.65 -10.28
N SER A 196 9.60 22.70 -10.35
CA SER A 196 9.16 24.01 -10.83
C SER A 196 8.86 24.00 -12.33
N LEU A 197 9.56 23.18 -13.13
CA LEU A 197 9.25 23.01 -14.56
C LEU A 197 7.82 22.51 -14.79
N VAL A 198 7.30 21.68 -13.87
CA VAL A 198 5.96 21.08 -13.96
C VAL A 198 4.93 21.77 -13.06
N GLY A 199 5.28 22.89 -12.42
CA GLY A 199 4.39 23.66 -11.53
C GLY A 199 3.93 22.90 -10.29
N LYS A 200 4.81 22.07 -9.70
CA LYS A 200 4.52 21.23 -8.52
C LYS A 200 5.47 21.47 -7.36
N GLU A 201 6.17 22.59 -7.33
CA GLU A 201 7.14 22.93 -6.30
C GLU A 201 6.56 22.91 -4.87
N GLN A 202 5.25 23.13 -4.70
CA GLN A 202 4.59 23.08 -3.40
C GLN A 202 4.60 21.68 -2.77
N GLU A 203 4.75 20.62 -3.57
CA GLU A 203 4.79 19.24 -3.05
C GLU A 203 6.05 18.91 -2.26
N LEU A 204 7.07 19.76 -2.40
CA LEU A 204 8.36 19.62 -1.75
C LEU A 204 8.40 20.35 -0.40
N LEU A 205 7.49 21.31 -0.20
CA LEU A 205 7.42 22.20 0.97
C LEU A 205 6.78 21.50 2.17
N GLU A 206 7.17 21.87 3.40
CA GLU A 206 6.50 21.45 4.64
C GLU A 206 5.27 22.33 4.93
N ASP A 207 4.23 21.76 5.56
CA ASP A 207 3.06 22.52 6.01
C ASP A 207 3.42 23.35 7.25
N GLY A 208 3.65 24.64 7.06
CA GLY A 208 4.03 25.57 8.13
C GLY A 208 5.48 26.02 8.02
N GLU A 209 5.66 27.28 7.67
CA GLU A 209 6.95 27.94 7.51
C GLU A 209 7.75 27.96 8.83
N ILE A 210 9.02 27.56 8.81
CA ILE A 210 9.96 27.93 9.88
C ILE A 210 10.61 29.25 9.49
N ILE A 211 10.12 30.34 10.07
CA ILE A 211 10.73 31.66 9.99
C ILE A 211 12.01 31.64 10.84
N ASP A 212 13.16 31.90 10.22
CA ASP A 212 14.39 32.19 10.97
C ASP A 212 14.15 33.43 11.85
N PRO A 213 14.21 33.32 13.19
CA PRO A 213 13.89 34.41 14.11
C PRO A 213 14.75 35.66 13.93
N SER A 214 15.92 35.53 13.27
CA SER A 214 16.88 36.61 13.06
C SER A 214 16.73 37.32 11.71
N THR A 215 16.18 36.66 10.67
CA THR A 215 16.18 37.19 9.30
C THR A 215 14.81 37.35 8.64
N GLN A 216 13.71 36.84 9.22
CA GLN A 216 12.33 36.98 8.69
C GLN A 216 12.15 36.61 7.21
N GLN A 217 13.00 35.74 6.65
CA GLN A 217 12.87 35.23 5.29
C GLN A 217 12.41 33.76 5.30
N ALA A 218 11.51 33.41 4.38
CA ALA A 218 11.07 32.03 4.17
C ALA A 218 12.25 31.15 3.74
N ARG A 219 12.40 29.98 4.37
CA ARG A 219 13.48 29.04 4.07
C ARG A 219 12.94 27.60 3.98
N TRP A 220 13.64 26.80 3.17
CA TRP A 220 13.67 25.33 3.06
C TRP A 220 12.94 24.70 1.87
N ILE A 221 13.72 24.16 0.94
CA ILE A 221 13.23 23.54 -0.28
C ILE A 221 13.16 22.00 -0.15
N PHE A 222 13.96 21.41 0.74
CA PHE A 222 13.94 20.00 1.11
C PHE A 222 14.34 19.84 2.57
N GLY A 223 13.55 19.06 3.32
CA GLY A 223 13.86 18.72 4.71
C GLY A 223 14.95 17.64 4.75
N ARG A 224 15.20 17.08 5.93
CA ARG A 224 16.00 15.86 6.07
C ARG A 224 15.41 14.72 5.24
N LYS A 225 16.23 13.70 4.94
CA LYS A 225 15.72 12.38 4.57
C LYS A 225 14.64 11.99 5.59
N TRP A 226 13.40 11.92 5.14
CA TRP A 226 12.30 11.44 5.95
C TRP A 226 12.14 9.95 5.68
N TYR A 227 12.03 9.15 6.73
CA TYR A 227 11.83 7.70 6.66
C TYR A 227 10.40 7.40 7.12
N PRO A 228 9.42 7.34 6.20
CA PRO A 228 8.04 7.11 6.56
C PRO A 228 7.89 5.78 7.28
N SER A 229 7.25 5.85 8.44
CA SER A 229 7.00 4.71 9.31
C SER A 229 5.73 4.95 10.11
N GLY A 230 5.14 3.87 10.59
CA GLY A 230 3.81 3.93 11.18
C GLY A 230 3.39 2.64 11.84
N THR A 231 2.13 2.64 12.27
CA THR A 231 1.47 1.48 12.86
C THR A 231 0.10 1.32 12.24
N LEU A 232 -0.22 0.11 11.79
CA LEU A 232 -1.56 -0.24 11.32
C LEU A 232 -2.23 -1.15 12.35
N THR A 233 -3.45 -0.77 12.73
CA THR A 233 -4.33 -1.62 13.53
C THR A 233 -5.68 -1.75 12.84
N VAL A 234 -6.37 -2.85 13.08
CA VAL A 234 -7.72 -3.11 12.57
C VAL A 234 -8.64 -3.43 13.74
N TRP A 235 -9.88 -2.99 13.67
CA TRP A 235 -10.91 -3.40 14.62
C TRP A 235 -11.23 -4.89 14.44
N ASP A 236 -11.10 -5.68 15.50
CA ASP A 236 -11.25 -7.13 15.42
C ASP A 236 -12.72 -7.59 15.30
N GLY A 237 -13.68 -6.73 15.62
CA GLY A 237 -15.10 -7.06 15.62
C GLY A 237 -15.48 -8.19 16.60
N ILE A 238 -14.58 -8.65 17.47
CA ILE A 238 -14.79 -9.80 18.36
C ILE A 238 -15.81 -9.48 19.46
N GLY A 239 -16.12 -8.19 19.67
CA GLY A 239 -17.23 -7.76 20.51
C GLY A 239 -18.47 -7.40 19.70
N GLY A 240 -19.48 -8.27 19.72
CA GLY A 240 -20.84 -7.85 19.39
C GLY A 240 -21.35 -6.82 20.42
N THR A 241 -22.20 -5.89 20.00
CA THR A 241 -22.92 -4.97 20.90
C THR A 241 -24.02 -5.66 21.71
N THR A 242 -24.11 -6.99 21.66
CA THR A 242 -25.12 -7.79 22.34
C THR A 242 -24.51 -8.43 23.60
N PRO A 243 -24.90 -8.00 24.82
CA PRO A 243 -24.78 -8.88 25.97
C PRO A 243 -25.70 -10.08 25.68
N GLY A 244 -25.15 -11.27 25.40
CA GLY A 244 -26.02 -12.32 24.86
C GLY A 244 -25.58 -13.78 25.02
N GLY A 245 -24.31 -14.06 25.31
CA GLY A 245 -23.92 -15.42 25.67
C GLY A 245 -24.26 -15.70 27.13
N GLN A 246 -25.40 -16.33 27.41
CA GLN A 246 -25.62 -16.97 28.70
C GLN A 246 -24.90 -18.32 28.71
N ILE A 247 -23.92 -18.46 29.61
CA ILE A 247 -23.39 -19.77 29.96
C ILE A 247 -24.25 -20.32 31.08
N CYS A 248 -24.95 -21.40 30.77
CA CYS A 248 -25.80 -22.10 31.72
C CYS A 248 -25.07 -23.34 32.24
N GLN A 249 -24.96 -23.46 33.56
CA GLN A 249 -24.40 -24.63 34.22
C GLN A 249 -25.48 -25.30 35.06
N GLU A 250 -25.45 -26.63 35.09
CA GLU A 250 -26.30 -27.43 35.96
C GLU A 250 -25.66 -27.46 37.36
N VAL A 251 -26.41 -27.00 38.36
CA VAL A 251 -25.98 -26.92 39.75
C VAL A 251 -27.03 -27.55 40.65
N ILE A 252 -26.62 -27.99 41.84
CA ILE A 252 -27.55 -28.48 42.86
C ILE A 252 -28.21 -27.27 43.50
N ILE A 253 -29.51 -27.10 43.28
CA ILE A 253 -30.30 -25.97 43.82
C ILE A 253 -31.06 -26.34 45.09
N GLY A 254 -31.10 -27.62 45.44
CA GLY A 254 -31.78 -28.10 46.63
C GLY A 254 -31.67 -29.60 46.79
N PHE A 255 -32.34 -30.10 47.82
CA PHE A 255 -32.34 -31.50 48.20
C PHE A 255 -33.78 -31.90 48.51
N ASP A 256 -34.27 -32.98 47.90
CA ASP A 256 -35.58 -33.55 48.20
C ASP A 256 -35.46 -34.56 49.34
N GLU A 257 -36.15 -34.26 50.45
CA GLU A 257 -36.19 -35.08 51.67
C GLU A 257 -37.51 -35.87 51.80
N SER A 258 -38.44 -35.77 50.84
CA SER A 258 -39.76 -36.42 50.91
C SER A 258 -39.67 -37.95 51.05
N GLN A 259 -38.58 -38.53 50.56
CA GLN A 259 -38.28 -39.97 50.63
C GLN A 259 -37.77 -40.41 52.02
N CYS A 260 -37.47 -39.47 52.92
CA CYS A 260 -36.91 -39.75 54.25
C CYS A 260 -37.96 -40.09 55.33
N THR A 261 -39.21 -40.38 54.94
CA THR A 261 -40.32 -40.58 55.88
C THR A 261 -40.53 -42.04 56.32
N GLY A 262 -39.72 -42.99 55.83
CA GLY A 262 -39.81 -44.42 56.15
C GLY A 262 -38.85 -44.91 57.24
N THR A 263 -39.29 -45.88 58.05
CA THR A 263 -38.44 -46.57 59.04
C THR A 263 -37.55 -47.61 58.34
N GLY A 264 -36.36 -47.20 57.89
CA GLY A 264 -35.40 -48.08 57.22
C GLY A 264 -34.06 -47.47 56.84
N PHE A 265 -33.87 -46.15 57.02
CA PHE A 265 -32.64 -45.45 56.68
C PHE A 265 -31.74 -45.29 57.92
N ILE A 266 -30.43 -45.46 57.75
CA ILE A 266 -29.44 -45.46 58.85
C ILE A 266 -28.83 -44.05 59.01
N SER A 267 -28.91 -43.22 57.98
CA SER A 267 -28.42 -41.83 57.95
C SER A 267 -29.29 -40.94 57.06
N LEU A 268 -29.33 -39.63 57.34
CA LEU A 268 -30.01 -38.62 56.51
C LEU A 268 -29.52 -38.65 55.04
N TYR A 269 -28.26 -39.03 54.80
CA TYR A 269 -27.67 -39.09 53.46
C TYR A 269 -28.20 -40.22 52.58
N ASP A 270 -28.90 -41.22 53.15
CA ASP A 270 -29.35 -42.41 52.41
C ASP A 270 -30.63 -42.18 51.60
N CYS A 271 -31.38 -41.10 51.89
CA CYS A 271 -32.70 -40.84 51.31
C CYS A 271 -32.82 -39.46 50.63
N ILE A 272 -31.76 -38.63 50.70
CA ILE A 272 -31.75 -37.30 50.11
C ILE A 272 -31.38 -37.38 48.63
N VAL A 273 -32.21 -36.80 47.76
CA VAL A 273 -31.95 -36.71 46.32
C VAL A 273 -31.58 -35.27 45.95
N PRO A 274 -30.45 -35.02 45.28
CA PRO A 274 -30.12 -33.67 44.82
C PRO A 274 -31.08 -33.23 43.71
N ILE A 275 -31.60 -32.01 43.84
CA ILE A 275 -32.40 -31.36 42.81
C ILE A 275 -31.44 -30.50 41.98
N TYR A 276 -31.32 -30.85 40.71
CA TYR A 276 -30.55 -30.09 39.75
C TYR A 276 -31.37 -28.95 39.17
N GLY A 277 -30.73 -27.79 39.04
CA GLY A 277 -31.28 -26.61 38.41
C GLY A 277 -30.25 -25.96 37.53
N THR A 278 -30.72 -25.15 36.59
CA THR A 278 -29.84 -24.43 35.67
C THR A 278 -29.62 -23.01 36.19
N VAL A 279 -28.38 -22.64 36.43
CA VAL A 279 -27.98 -21.24 36.68
C VAL A 279 -27.28 -20.72 35.44
N CYS A 280 -27.75 -19.59 34.92
CA CYS A 280 -27.19 -18.94 33.74
C CYS A 280 -26.53 -17.62 34.14
N GLU A 281 -25.26 -17.47 33.78
CA GLU A 281 -24.53 -16.21 33.96
C GLU A 281 -24.33 -15.53 32.60
N THR A 282 -24.56 -14.21 32.56
CA THR A 282 -24.29 -13.40 31.38
C THR A 282 -22.79 -13.12 31.31
N GLN A 283 -22.09 -13.62 30.30
CA GLN A 283 -20.72 -13.17 30.07
C GLN A 283 -20.72 -11.74 29.52
N GLN A 284 -19.92 -10.89 30.15
CA GLN A 284 -19.45 -9.67 29.51
C GLN A 284 -18.48 -10.10 28.41
N ILE A 285 -18.92 -10.11 27.16
CA ILE A 285 -18.02 -10.25 26.03
C ILE A 285 -17.11 -9.02 26.09
N PRO A 286 -15.77 -9.16 26.19
CA PRO A 286 -14.88 -8.02 26.06
C PRO A 286 -15.28 -7.25 24.80
N GLY A 287 -15.49 -5.93 24.93
CA GLY A 287 -15.74 -5.11 23.75
C GLY A 287 -14.63 -5.35 22.72
N GLY A 288 -14.98 -5.26 21.43
CA GLY A 288 -13.99 -5.36 20.36
C GLY A 288 -12.83 -4.40 20.59
N GLY A 289 -11.69 -4.70 19.96
CA GLY A 289 -10.46 -3.94 20.14
C GLY A 289 -9.72 -3.73 18.85
N PHE A 290 -8.82 -2.74 18.86
CA PHE A 290 -7.83 -2.59 17.80
C PHE A 290 -6.72 -3.61 18.01
N VAL A 291 -6.56 -4.51 17.05
CA VAL A 291 -5.48 -5.49 17.01
C VAL A 291 -4.44 -5.08 15.96
N PRO A 292 -3.15 -5.42 16.15
CA PRO A 292 -2.12 -5.12 15.16
C PRO A 292 -2.40 -5.82 13.82
N LEU A 293 -2.36 -5.07 12.72
CA LEU A 293 -2.54 -5.64 11.39
C LEU A 293 -1.20 -6.16 10.87
N GLN A 294 -0.94 -7.45 11.02
CA GLN A 294 0.30 -8.10 10.59
C GLN A 294 0.32 -8.39 9.09
N GLY A 295 1.49 -8.23 8.48
CA GLY A 295 1.76 -8.68 7.12
C GLY A 295 1.09 -7.85 6.03
N ALA A 296 0.55 -6.67 6.32
CA ALA A 296 0.00 -5.75 5.32
C ALA A 296 1.13 -5.08 4.54
N GLN A 297 1.01 -5.03 3.21
CA GLN A 297 1.93 -4.32 2.33
C GLN A 297 1.57 -2.84 2.30
N VAL A 298 2.54 -2.01 2.69
CA VAL A 298 2.40 -0.55 2.71
C VAL A 298 3.36 0.02 1.69
N LEU A 299 2.82 0.65 0.66
CA LEU A 299 3.56 1.44 -0.28
C LEU A 299 3.66 2.88 0.22
N MET A 300 4.84 3.46 0.12
CA MET A 300 5.08 4.90 0.17
C MET A 300 5.13 5.39 -1.27
N ARG A 301 4.31 6.38 -1.61
CA ARG A 301 4.33 7.03 -2.94
C ARG A 301 4.61 8.52 -2.82
N GLN A 302 5.70 8.97 -3.44
CA GLN A 302 5.97 10.34 -3.83
C GLN A 302 6.22 10.35 -5.34
N TRP A 303 5.17 10.57 -6.15
CA TRP A 303 5.25 10.45 -7.61
C TRP A 303 5.78 9.07 -8.06
N PHE A 304 6.91 9.07 -8.77
CA PHE A 304 7.62 7.89 -9.27
C PHE A 304 8.60 7.31 -8.26
N THR A 305 8.87 8.02 -7.16
CA THR A 305 9.61 7.48 -6.02
C THR A 305 8.65 6.63 -5.20
N VAL A 306 8.70 5.32 -5.44
CA VAL A 306 7.90 4.32 -4.74
C VAL A 306 8.80 3.46 -3.88
N ARG A 307 8.39 3.23 -2.63
CA ARG A 307 9.05 2.33 -1.68
C ARG A 307 7.99 1.46 -1.03
N SER A 308 8.36 0.29 -0.53
CA SER A 308 7.44 -0.61 0.15
C SER A 308 7.94 -0.97 1.54
N GLY A 309 7.02 -1.42 2.39
CA GLY A 309 7.26 -2.00 3.69
C GLY A 309 6.16 -3.01 4.01
N ILE A 310 6.45 -3.95 4.91
CA ILE A 310 5.47 -4.93 5.40
C ILE A 310 5.32 -4.75 6.90
N THR A 311 4.09 -4.71 7.40
CA THR A 311 3.86 -4.64 8.85
C THR A 311 4.31 -5.91 9.55
N ASN A 312 5.01 -5.76 10.68
CA ASN A 312 5.41 -6.87 11.53
C ASN A 312 4.26 -7.34 12.45
N ALA A 313 4.54 -8.28 13.36
CA ALA A 313 3.56 -8.81 14.32
C ALA A 313 2.97 -7.74 15.27
N ASN A 314 3.62 -6.59 15.42
CA ASN A 314 3.12 -5.46 16.20
C ASN A 314 2.42 -4.40 15.32
N GLY A 315 2.13 -4.71 14.05
CA GLY A 315 1.51 -3.79 13.10
C GLY A 315 2.42 -2.63 12.68
N VAL A 316 3.71 -2.68 13.05
CA VAL A 316 4.67 -1.60 12.76
C VAL A 316 5.28 -1.83 11.39
N PHE A 317 5.36 -0.78 10.59
CA PHE A 317 6.08 -0.79 9.31
C PHE A 317 7.06 0.37 9.21
N ASN A 318 8.07 0.19 8.38
CA ASN A 318 8.98 1.22 7.89
C ASN A 318 9.12 1.06 6.38
N THR A 319 9.50 2.15 5.70
CA THR A 319 9.79 2.16 4.27
C THR A 319 11.16 2.77 4.03
N GLY A 320 11.58 2.85 2.76
CA GLY A 320 12.75 3.65 2.36
C GLY A 320 12.55 5.15 2.64
N TYR A 321 13.57 5.96 2.38
CA TYR A 321 13.48 7.40 2.62
C TYR A 321 12.93 8.17 1.42
N VAL A 322 12.46 9.38 1.70
CA VAL A 322 12.02 10.38 0.73
C VAL A 322 12.42 11.79 1.16
N ARG A 323 12.29 12.76 0.24
CA ARG A 323 12.68 14.16 0.44
C ARG A 323 11.49 15.12 0.60
N GLY A 324 10.32 14.74 0.06
CA GLY A 324 9.11 15.56 0.04
C GLY A 324 7.94 14.96 0.82
N LYS A 325 6.75 15.52 0.58
CA LYS A 325 5.52 14.90 1.10
C LYS A 325 5.25 13.60 0.35
N ALA A 326 4.93 12.57 1.09
CA ALA A 326 4.50 11.29 0.55
C ALA A 326 3.17 10.90 1.17
N ARG A 327 2.50 9.91 0.57
CA ARG A 327 1.36 9.25 1.18
C ARG A 327 1.63 7.76 1.28
N TYR A 328 0.97 7.10 2.24
CA TYR A 328 0.91 5.65 2.23
C TYR A 328 -0.26 5.16 1.38
N ILE A 329 -0.08 3.98 0.77
CA ILE A 329 -1.12 3.19 0.15
C ILE A 329 -0.98 1.78 0.72
N ILE A 330 -1.99 1.29 1.43
CA ILE A 330 -2.06 -0.12 1.81
C ILE A 330 -2.56 -0.85 0.57
N GLN A 331 -1.69 -1.66 -0.01
CA GLN A 331 -2.04 -2.47 -1.17
C GLN A 331 -2.50 -3.82 -0.63
N TRP A 332 -3.79 -4.14 -0.77
CA TRP A 332 -4.37 -5.33 -0.16
C TRP A 332 -4.00 -6.59 -0.96
N GLU A 333 -2.76 -7.02 -0.82
CA GLU A 333 -2.23 -8.26 -1.39
C GLU A 333 -1.02 -8.76 -0.63
N ARG A 334 -0.69 -10.02 -0.91
CA ARG A 334 0.58 -10.67 -0.66
C ARG A 334 0.88 -11.63 -1.81
N TYR A 335 2.06 -12.24 -1.77
CA TYR A 335 2.48 -13.19 -2.81
C TYR A 335 1.44 -14.29 -3.08
N GLN A 336 0.76 -14.78 -2.03
CA GLN A 336 -0.21 -15.88 -2.16
C GLN A 336 -1.66 -15.44 -2.44
N TYR A 337 -2.00 -14.16 -2.29
CA TYR A 337 -3.38 -13.69 -2.44
C TYR A 337 -3.46 -12.22 -2.81
N SER A 338 -4.51 -11.82 -3.52
CA SER A 338 -4.78 -10.43 -3.88
C SER A 338 -6.24 -10.14 -3.63
N ILE A 339 -6.52 -9.08 -2.88
CA ILE A 339 -7.86 -8.60 -2.56
C ILE A 339 -8.20 -7.50 -3.56
N ARG A 340 -9.36 -7.62 -4.20
CA ARG A 340 -9.83 -6.71 -5.24
C ARG A 340 -11.19 -6.14 -4.83
N ASN A 341 -11.49 -4.93 -5.27
CA ASN A 341 -12.74 -4.23 -4.98
C ASN A 341 -13.88 -4.63 -5.94
N GLY A 342 -13.88 -5.87 -6.46
CA GLY A 342 -14.84 -6.33 -7.46
C GLY A 342 -14.53 -5.90 -8.91
N SER A 343 -13.55 -5.03 -9.12
CA SER A 343 -13.16 -4.47 -10.42
C SER A 343 -11.77 -4.96 -10.90
N ILE A 344 -11.19 -4.35 -11.96
CA ILE A 344 -9.81 -4.67 -12.45
C ILE A 344 -8.72 -4.32 -11.45
N PHE A 345 -9.08 -3.48 -10.49
CA PHE A 345 -8.11 -2.84 -9.63
C PHE A 345 -8.00 -3.54 -8.28
N GLN A 346 -6.81 -3.44 -7.76
CA GLN A 346 -6.44 -3.72 -6.41
C GLN A 346 -7.28 -2.90 -5.44
N ALA A 347 -7.77 -3.57 -4.39
CA ALA A 347 -8.22 -2.84 -3.23
C ALA A 347 -7.03 -2.10 -2.61
N GLU A 348 -7.20 -0.79 -2.38
CA GLU A 348 -6.19 0.08 -1.79
C GLU A 348 -6.82 0.94 -0.70
N THR A 349 -6.14 1.07 0.45
CA THR A 349 -6.48 2.08 1.46
C THR A 349 -5.47 3.21 1.40
N ARG A 350 -5.94 4.45 1.24
CA ARG A 350 -5.08 5.61 1.00
C ARG A 350 -4.94 6.49 2.22
N GLY A 351 -3.70 6.79 2.57
CA GLY A 351 -3.36 7.70 3.66
C GLY A 351 -3.35 9.18 3.27
N PRO A 352 -3.27 10.06 4.28
CA PRO A 352 -2.98 11.47 4.06
C PRO A 352 -1.57 11.66 3.47
N LYS A 353 -1.41 12.74 2.70
CA LYS A 353 -0.11 13.17 2.16
C LYS A 353 0.59 14.03 3.22
N LEU A 354 1.64 13.50 3.85
CA LEU A 354 2.34 14.12 4.98
C LEU A 354 3.86 14.17 4.75
N LYS A 355 4.58 14.91 5.60
CA LYS A 355 6.05 14.91 5.72
C LYS A 355 6.43 14.98 7.20
N ASN A 356 7.53 14.32 7.59
CA ASN A 356 8.04 14.26 8.96
C ASN A 356 7.04 13.80 10.04
N ALA A 357 6.00 13.05 9.65
CA ALA A 357 4.98 12.54 10.55
C ALA A 357 4.96 11.01 10.56
N ARG A 358 4.43 10.40 11.63
CA ARG A 358 4.17 8.96 11.66
C ARG A 358 2.82 8.65 11.03
N TRP A 359 2.76 7.59 10.25
CA TRP A 359 1.52 7.08 9.64
C TRP A 359 0.85 6.03 10.53
N ASN A 360 0.27 6.50 11.63
CA ASN A 360 -0.51 5.64 12.51
C ASN A 360 -1.96 5.64 12.02
N HIS A 361 -2.51 4.47 11.71
CA HIS A 361 -3.86 4.33 11.19
C HIS A 361 -4.59 3.19 11.88
N ASN A 362 -5.78 3.51 12.39
CA ASN A 362 -6.70 2.59 13.03
C ASN A 362 -7.86 2.36 12.06
N ILE A 363 -7.90 1.18 11.46
CA ILE A 363 -8.88 0.81 10.45
C ILE A 363 -10.16 0.37 11.16
N ILE A 364 -11.25 1.09 10.91
CA ILE A 364 -12.58 0.80 11.42
C ILE A 364 -13.64 1.41 10.48
N GLY A 365 -14.66 0.64 10.18
CA GLY A 365 -15.76 0.98 9.28
C GLY A 365 -15.42 0.85 7.80
N GLY A 366 -16.47 0.71 7.00
CA GLY A 366 -16.42 0.76 5.54
C GLY A 366 -15.61 -0.36 4.89
N ASP A 367 -15.19 -0.11 3.66
CA ASP A 367 -14.47 -1.07 2.82
C ASP A 367 -13.06 -1.35 3.34
N ASP A 368 -12.43 -0.38 4.01
CA ASP A 368 -11.09 -0.56 4.58
C ASP A 368 -11.07 -1.63 5.68
N GLU A 369 -12.06 -1.62 6.61
CA GLU A 369 -12.19 -2.69 7.62
C GLU A 369 -12.48 -4.04 6.95
N TYR A 370 -13.37 -4.05 5.95
CA TYR A 370 -13.68 -5.27 5.21
C TYR A 370 -12.45 -5.90 4.55
N HIS A 371 -11.64 -5.11 3.83
CA HIS A 371 -10.39 -5.58 3.22
C HIS A 371 -9.36 -6.00 4.27
N ALA A 372 -9.24 -5.27 5.38
CA ALA A 372 -8.34 -5.61 6.47
C ALA A 372 -8.70 -6.94 7.16
N MET A 373 -10.00 -7.22 7.32
CA MET A 373 -10.48 -8.50 7.84
C MET A 373 -10.17 -9.66 6.89
N ILE A 374 -10.44 -9.50 5.59
CA ILE A 374 -10.07 -10.50 4.57
C ILE A 374 -8.57 -10.73 4.57
N HIS A 375 -7.78 -9.66 4.62
CA HIS A 375 -6.32 -9.75 4.68
C HIS A 375 -5.87 -10.53 5.91
N THR A 376 -6.43 -10.24 7.09
CA THR A 376 -6.05 -10.93 8.33
C THR A 376 -6.32 -12.42 8.24
N ALA A 377 -7.51 -12.81 7.76
CA ALA A 377 -7.86 -14.21 7.57
C ALA A 377 -6.97 -14.91 6.52
N ALA A 378 -6.74 -14.28 5.37
CA ALA A 378 -5.89 -14.82 4.32
C ALA A 378 -4.43 -14.92 4.78
N HIS A 379 -3.92 -13.91 5.50
CA HIS A 379 -2.58 -13.90 6.04
C HIS A 379 -2.37 -15.04 7.03
N ASP A 380 -3.31 -15.25 7.96
CA ASP A 380 -3.24 -16.35 8.92
C ASP A 380 -3.33 -17.71 8.23
N TYR A 381 -4.12 -17.82 7.16
CA TYR A 381 -4.28 -19.05 6.41
C TYR A 381 -3.03 -19.43 5.59
N TYR A 382 -2.37 -18.46 4.93
CA TYR A 382 -1.20 -18.71 4.09
C TYR A 382 0.14 -18.61 4.84
N TYR A 383 0.24 -17.75 5.85
CA TYR A 383 1.51 -17.42 6.52
C TYR A 383 1.50 -17.67 8.03
N GLY A 384 0.33 -17.91 8.63
CA GLY A 384 0.15 -18.10 10.07
C GLY A 384 0.05 -19.57 10.52
N SER A 385 -0.35 -19.74 11.78
CA SER A 385 -0.74 -21.05 12.30
C SER A 385 -2.13 -21.37 11.76
N ARG A 386 -2.21 -22.25 10.78
CA ARG A 386 -3.40 -22.67 10.00
C ARG A 386 -4.58 -23.22 10.81
N PHE A 387 -4.63 -23.04 12.14
CA PHE A 387 -5.69 -23.53 13.02
C PHE A 387 -6.00 -25.04 12.85
N GLY A 388 -4.98 -25.82 12.44
CA GLY A 388 -5.14 -27.26 12.12
C GLY A 388 -5.66 -27.57 10.72
N LEU A 389 -5.88 -26.57 9.86
CA LEU A 389 -6.30 -26.71 8.47
C LEU A 389 -5.16 -27.15 7.54
N LYS A 390 -5.52 -27.84 6.45
CA LYS A 390 -4.59 -28.22 5.38
C LYS A 390 -4.08 -26.96 4.66
N SER A 391 -2.80 -26.97 4.26
CA SER A 391 -2.23 -25.90 3.44
C SER A 391 -3.03 -25.69 2.15
N PRO A 392 -3.35 -24.44 1.79
CA PRO A 392 -3.84 -24.12 0.47
C PRO A 392 -2.78 -24.38 -0.61
N PRO A 393 -3.19 -24.48 -1.89
CA PRO A 393 -2.26 -24.38 -3.01
C PRO A 393 -1.47 -23.08 -2.90
N GLU A 394 -0.16 -23.17 -3.06
CA GLU A 394 0.72 -22.01 -3.10
C GLU A 394 1.05 -21.66 -4.55
N ASN A 395 1.23 -20.37 -4.82
CA ASN A 395 1.72 -19.88 -6.10
C ASN A 395 3.11 -20.47 -6.39
N GLY A 396 3.21 -21.27 -7.46
CA GLY A 396 4.45 -21.92 -7.87
C GLY A 396 4.30 -22.79 -9.14
N PHE A 397 5.40 -22.92 -9.90
CA PHE A 397 5.50 -23.55 -11.23
C PHE A 397 5.13 -25.06 -11.30
N LEU A 398 4.78 -25.69 -10.16
CA LEU A 398 4.55 -27.14 -10.05
C LEU A 398 3.15 -27.51 -9.51
N ASN A 399 2.25 -26.55 -9.34
CA ASN A 399 0.88 -26.83 -8.92
C ASN A 399 -0.09 -26.63 -10.10
N SER A 400 0.01 -27.53 -11.08
CA SER A 400 -1.04 -27.81 -12.07
C SER A 400 -1.82 -29.06 -11.67
#